data_AF-S4PBK0-F1
#
_entry.id   AF-S4PBK0-F1
#
_cell.length_a   1.000
_cell.length_b   1.000
_cell.length_c   1.000
_cell.angle_alpha   90.00
_cell.angle_beta   90.00
_cell.angle_gamma   90.00
#
_symmetry.space_group_name_H-M   'P 1'
#
loop_
_entity.id
_entity.type
_entity.pdbx_description
1 polymer ?
#
loop_
_entity_poly.entity_id
_entity_poly.type
_entity_poly.pdbx_seq_one_letter_code
_entity_poly.pdbx_strand_id
1 'polypeptide(L)'
;MPRFVRYLPEGGCEVLSMCEVLKYLINESGFLIPPDMLEDFHNMDHFSWQKFVDGIKGMIVTYPGKKPCSVRVDQLDRSPPVTSEDVKNPKELKRYFPEIVHFGIRPPQLSYAGNPEYQKAWRFYVKYRHLIVNMAKPSYKERHKLAAKEAKLQEMRTQSKMKRDVTVAISSQGFHTTGLMCDVVQHAMLIPVLVRHLRFHKSLDSLEKTIEYTFKRRSLLQTALTHPSYRENFGTNPDHARNSLTNCGIRQPEYGDRRIHYTRKKGIVTLIKIMSRFGKHNETESELKHNERLEFLGDAVVEFISSIHLFRMFPGLAEGGLATFRASIVQNQHLAQLAKNIGLEQYMLCAHGSDLCREVVMRHAMANCFEALMGALFLDAGVGVTDKVFGLALWY
;
A
#
# COMPACT_ATOMS: atom_id res chain seq x y z
N MET A 1 16.83 9.77 14.20
CA MET A 1 17.20 9.36 15.57
C MET A 1 15.91 9.08 16.35
N PRO A 2 15.86 8.03 17.18
CA PRO A 2 14.72 7.79 18.05
C PRO A 2 14.56 8.96 19.03
N ARG A 3 13.32 9.27 19.42
CA ARG A 3 13.01 10.33 20.37
C ARG A 3 12.25 9.73 21.55
N PHE A 4 12.89 9.74 22.71
CA PHE A 4 12.26 9.40 23.98
C PHE A 4 12.05 10.70 24.75
N VAL A 5 10.82 10.95 25.17
CA VAL A 5 10.39 12.23 25.70
C VAL A 5 9.80 12.06 27.08
N ARG A 6 10.25 12.88 28.03
CA ARG A 6 9.65 13.04 29.35
C ARG A 6 8.92 14.37 29.41
N TYR A 7 7.62 14.35 29.74
CA TYR A 7 6.83 15.57 29.92
C TYR A 7 7.03 16.12 31.34
N LEU A 8 7.30 17.42 31.44
CA LEU A 8 7.52 18.10 32.71
C LEU A 8 6.20 18.68 33.24
N PRO A 9 6.00 18.69 34.58
CA PRO A 9 4.76 19.19 35.19
C PRO A 9 4.53 20.69 34.98
N GLU A 10 5.60 21.48 34.83
CA GLU A 10 5.53 22.94 34.64
C GLU A 10 5.29 23.36 33.16
N GLY A 11 5.12 22.37 32.27
CA GLY A 11 5.04 22.59 30.83
C GLY A 11 6.41 22.53 30.17
N GLY A 12 6.54 21.70 29.14
CA GLY A 12 7.80 21.45 28.45
C GLY A 12 8.09 19.96 28.31
N CYS A 13 9.14 19.65 27.56
CA CYS A 13 9.55 18.27 27.33
C CYS A 13 11.07 18.13 27.30
N GLU A 14 11.56 17.08 27.95
CA GLU A 14 12.97 16.70 27.91
C GLU A 14 13.15 15.54 26.94
N VAL A 15 14.19 15.62 26.13
CA VAL A 15 14.55 14.58 25.15
C VAL A 15 15.76 13.82 25.66
N LEU A 16 15.67 12.50 25.68
CA LEU A 16 16.76 11.63 26.11
C LEU A 16 17.95 11.70 25.13
N SER A 17 19.17 11.74 25.68
CA SER A 17 20.42 11.68 24.90
C SER A 17 20.58 10.32 24.21
N MET A 18 21.14 10.34 22.99
CA MET A 18 21.47 9.13 22.24
C MET A 18 22.47 8.22 22.98
N CYS A 19 23.37 8.80 23.80
CA CYS A 19 24.31 8.02 24.60
C CYS A 19 23.60 7.10 25.59
N GLU A 20 22.54 7.60 26.23
CA GLU A 20 21.74 6.79 27.17
C GLU A 20 20.91 5.73 26.45
N VAL A 21 20.38 6.06 25.25
CA VAL A 21 19.71 5.07 24.40
C VAL A 21 20.65 3.93 24.01
N LEU A 22 21.89 4.23 23.63
CA LEU A 22 22.88 3.20 23.28
C LEU A 22 23.28 2.35 24.49
N LYS A 23 23.48 2.97 25.66
CA LYS A 23 23.73 2.23 26.91
C LYS A 23 22.58 1.27 27.22
N TYR A 24 21.34 1.72 27.08
CA TYR A 24 20.16 0.88 27.26
C TYR A 24 20.17 -0.32 26.29
N LEU A 25 20.38 -0.08 25.00
CA LEU A 25 20.42 -1.16 24.00
C LEU A 25 21.54 -2.18 24.26
N ILE A 26 22.70 -1.74 24.77
CA ILE A 26 23.80 -2.63 25.14
C ILE A 26 23.41 -3.46 26.36
N ASN A 27 22.83 -2.84 27.39
CA ASN A 27 22.42 -3.53 28.62
C ASN A 27 21.32 -4.57 28.36
N GLU A 28 20.38 -4.26 27.48
CA GLU A 28 19.30 -5.18 27.08
C GLU A 28 19.74 -6.23 26.06
N SER A 29 20.93 -6.09 25.46
CA SER A 29 21.45 -7.05 24.51
C SER A 29 22.00 -8.29 25.23
N GLY A 30 21.18 -9.32 25.31
CA GLY A 30 21.50 -10.58 25.97
C GLY A 30 20.75 -11.75 25.34
N PHE A 31 20.99 -12.96 25.83
CA PHE A 31 20.13 -14.09 25.47
C PHE A 31 18.75 -13.89 26.10
N LEU A 32 17.69 -14.17 25.33
CA LEU A 32 16.32 -14.15 25.82
C LEU A 32 16.14 -15.09 27.01
N ILE A 33 16.67 -16.30 26.88
CA ILE A 33 16.77 -17.28 27.97
C ILE A 33 18.19 -17.83 27.93
N PRO A 34 19.05 -17.45 28.88
CA PRO A 34 20.38 -18.03 29.00
C PRO A 34 20.29 -19.54 29.25
N PRO A 35 21.14 -20.36 28.60
CA PRO A 35 21.10 -21.82 28.75
C PRO A 35 21.37 -22.25 30.20
N ASP A 36 22.16 -21.47 30.94
CA ASP A 36 22.57 -21.78 32.31
C ASP A 36 21.43 -21.60 33.33
N MET A 37 20.48 -20.69 33.07
CA MET A 37 19.34 -20.40 33.97
C MET A 37 18.05 -21.15 33.57
N LEU A 38 18.13 -22.07 32.62
CA LEU A 38 16.95 -22.73 32.05
C LEU A 38 16.17 -23.54 33.10
N GLU A 39 16.87 -24.17 34.06
CA GLU A 39 16.22 -24.89 35.16
C GLU A 39 15.48 -23.96 36.12
N ASP A 40 16.01 -22.75 36.36
CA ASP A 40 15.39 -21.74 37.22
C ASP A 40 14.09 -21.22 36.62
N PHE A 41 14.06 -21.00 35.29
CA PHE A 41 12.85 -20.59 34.58
C PHE A 41 11.75 -21.65 34.61
N HIS A 42 12.09 -22.94 34.55
CA HIS A 42 11.12 -24.04 34.66
C HIS A 42 10.56 -24.20 36.07
N ASN A 43 11.40 -23.99 37.09
CA ASN A 43 11.01 -24.09 38.49
C ASN A 43 10.33 -22.81 39.03
N MET A 44 10.34 -21.73 38.25
CA MET A 44 9.76 -20.44 38.63
C MET A 44 8.24 -20.53 38.87
N ASP A 45 7.77 -19.82 39.89
CA ASP A 45 6.36 -19.68 40.18
C ASP A 45 5.63 -18.99 39.02
N HIS A 46 4.33 -19.29 38.88
CA HIS A 46 3.56 -18.80 37.74
C HIS A 46 3.45 -17.26 37.71
N PHE A 47 3.45 -16.62 38.88
CA PHE A 47 3.33 -15.16 38.98
C PHE A 47 4.63 -14.47 38.51
N SER A 48 5.79 -14.90 39.00
CA SER A 48 7.08 -14.36 38.54
C SER A 48 7.33 -14.64 37.05
N TRP A 49 6.93 -15.82 36.56
CA TRP A 49 6.97 -16.15 35.14
C TRP A 49 6.12 -15.18 34.31
N GLN A 50 4.87 -14.97 34.71
CA GLN A 50 3.98 -14.07 33.98
C GLN A 50 4.52 -12.64 33.96
N LYS A 51 5.08 -12.15 35.07
CA LYS A 51 5.72 -10.83 35.15
C LYS A 51 6.91 -10.70 34.18
N PHE A 52 7.71 -11.76 34.05
CA PHE A 52 8.81 -11.81 33.08
C PHE A 52 8.29 -11.77 31.64
N VAL A 53 7.30 -12.60 31.31
CA VAL A 53 6.68 -12.64 29.98
C VAL A 53 6.04 -11.31 29.62
N ASP A 54 5.34 -10.66 30.55
CA ASP A 54 4.71 -9.36 30.32
C ASP A 54 5.73 -8.26 30.04
N GLY A 55 6.96 -8.35 30.58
CA GLY A 55 8.06 -7.43 30.27
C GLY A 55 8.63 -7.59 28.85
N ILE A 56 8.58 -8.80 28.29
CA ILE A 56 9.12 -9.11 26.96
C ILE A 56 8.03 -9.08 25.88
N LYS A 57 6.77 -9.15 26.28
CA LYS A 57 5.62 -9.13 25.38
C LYS A 57 5.63 -7.87 24.51
N GLY A 58 5.61 -8.08 23.20
CA GLY A 58 5.71 -7.00 22.20
C GLY A 58 7.14 -6.57 21.86
N MET A 59 8.15 -7.12 22.53
CA MET A 59 9.56 -6.92 22.21
C MET A 59 9.93 -7.71 20.96
N ILE A 60 10.90 -7.18 20.23
CA ILE A 60 11.51 -7.84 19.08
C ILE A 60 12.72 -8.60 19.57
N VAL A 61 12.75 -9.89 19.28
CA VAL A 61 13.90 -10.75 19.52
C VAL A 61 14.58 -11.07 18.21
N THR A 62 15.90 -11.28 18.25
CA THR A 62 16.71 -11.54 17.06
C THR A 62 17.57 -12.77 17.20
N TYR A 63 17.66 -13.57 16.15
CA TYR A 63 18.59 -14.68 16.02
C TYR A 63 19.52 -14.36 14.82
N PRO A 64 20.77 -13.96 15.07
CA PRO A 64 21.74 -13.74 14.00
C PRO A 64 21.97 -15.02 13.18
N GLY A 65 21.81 -14.95 11.85
CA GLY A 65 22.04 -16.07 10.93
C GLY A 65 20.81 -16.92 10.60
N LYS A 66 19.67 -16.72 11.27
CA LYS A 66 18.39 -17.39 10.93
C LYS A 66 17.54 -16.49 10.01
N LYS A 67 16.70 -17.10 9.18
CA LYS A 67 15.70 -16.41 8.35
C LYS A 67 14.29 -16.88 8.75
N PRO A 68 13.39 -16.00 9.22
CA PRO A 68 13.60 -14.58 9.53
C PRO A 68 14.57 -14.39 10.73
N CYS A 69 15.33 -13.31 10.71
CA CYS A 69 16.29 -13.01 11.78
C CYS A 69 15.59 -12.44 13.03
N SER A 70 14.63 -11.54 12.84
CA SER A 70 13.93 -10.88 13.95
C SER A 70 12.43 -11.18 13.91
N VAL A 71 11.85 -11.42 15.09
CA VAL A 71 10.44 -11.77 15.28
C VAL A 71 9.93 -11.08 16.54
N ARG A 72 8.67 -10.62 16.52
CA ARG A 72 7.97 -10.10 17.70
C ARG A 72 7.52 -11.24 18.61
N VAL A 73 7.79 -11.13 19.91
CA VAL A 73 7.28 -12.05 20.94
C VAL A 73 5.88 -11.61 21.33
N ASP A 74 4.87 -12.46 21.13
CA ASP A 74 3.51 -12.17 21.61
C ASP A 74 3.16 -12.95 22.88
N GLN A 75 3.59 -14.22 22.94
CA GLN A 75 3.52 -15.07 24.12
C GLN A 75 4.78 -15.94 24.20
N LEU A 76 5.07 -16.45 25.39
CA LEU A 76 6.17 -17.35 25.67
C LEU A 76 5.64 -18.52 26.50
N ASP A 77 5.63 -19.70 25.90
CA ASP A 77 5.03 -20.90 26.47
C ASP A 77 6.12 -21.82 27.04
N ARG A 78 5.97 -22.17 28.31
CA ARG A 78 6.87 -23.09 29.02
C ARG A 78 6.44 -24.56 28.93
N SER A 79 5.40 -24.90 28.17
CA SER A 79 4.95 -26.29 28.03
C SER A 79 5.90 -27.08 27.13
N PRO A 80 6.09 -28.39 27.39
CA PRO A 80 6.91 -29.22 26.52
C PRO A 80 6.29 -29.29 25.11
N PRO A 81 7.10 -29.34 24.05
CA PRO A 81 6.60 -29.44 22.68
C PRO A 81 5.75 -30.71 22.52
N VAL A 82 4.55 -30.57 21.98
CA VAL A 82 3.53 -31.64 21.88
C VAL A 82 3.94 -32.75 20.86
N THR A 83 5.01 -32.56 20.10
CA THR A 83 5.32 -33.32 18.87
C THR A 83 6.37 -34.42 18.96
N SER A 84 6.73 -34.94 20.13
CA SER A 84 7.63 -36.11 20.20
C SER A 84 7.07 -37.24 21.06
N GLU A 85 6.96 -38.41 20.43
CA GLU A 85 6.79 -39.74 21.05
C GLU A 85 8.01 -40.14 21.92
N ASP A 86 8.91 -39.20 22.22
CA ASP A 86 10.13 -39.37 23.01
C ASP A 86 9.88 -39.20 24.51
N VAL A 87 8.83 -39.82 25.04
CA VAL A 87 8.59 -39.91 26.48
C VAL A 87 9.20 -41.21 27.00
N LYS A 88 10.53 -41.27 27.09
CA LYS A 88 11.22 -42.37 27.79
C LYS A 88 12.17 -41.95 28.91
N ASN A 89 12.57 -40.67 29.02
CA ASN A 89 13.49 -40.22 30.07
C ASN A 89 13.07 -38.89 30.76
N PRO A 90 12.73 -38.89 32.06
CA PRO A 90 12.32 -37.67 32.78
C PRO A 90 13.45 -36.64 33.03
N LYS A 91 14.71 -37.00 32.78
CA LYS A 91 15.86 -36.07 32.87
C LYS A 91 16.05 -35.22 31.61
N GLU A 92 15.62 -35.68 30.44
CA GLU A 92 15.66 -34.91 29.19
C GLU A 92 14.48 -33.93 29.08
N LEU A 93 13.39 -34.19 29.81
CA LEU A 93 12.25 -33.27 29.95
C LEU A 93 12.62 -31.92 30.60
N LYS A 94 13.79 -31.77 31.22
CA LYS A 94 14.19 -30.51 31.89
C LYS A 94 15.02 -29.57 31.02
N ARG A 95 15.36 -29.96 29.78
CA ARG A 95 16.25 -29.18 28.89
C ARG A 95 15.58 -28.73 27.59
N TYR A 96 14.29 -28.43 27.62
CA TYR A 96 13.65 -27.76 26.50
C TYR A 96 13.58 -26.25 26.75
N PHE A 97 13.82 -25.48 25.69
CA PHE A 97 13.65 -24.04 25.69
C PHE A 97 12.16 -23.71 25.54
N PRO A 98 11.62 -22.76 26.31
CA PRO A 98 10.28 -22.23 26.10
C PRO A 98 10.03 -21.81 24.65
N GLU A 99 8.80 -21.97 24.17
CA GLU A 99 8.41 -21.64 22.81
C GLU A 99 7.90 -20.21 22.71
N ILE A 100 8.48 -19.45 21.79
CA ILE A 100 7.99 -18.14 21.38
C ILE A 100 6.79 -18.37 20.48
N VAL A 101 5.62 -17.91 20.91
CA VAL A 101 4.42 -17.91 20.08
C VAL A 101 4.29 -16.53 19.45
N HIS A 102 4.29 -16.53 18.13
CA HIS A 102 4.13 -15.36 17.28
C HIS A 102 2.81 -15.43 16.51
N PHE A 103 1.96 -14.42 16.68
CA PHE A 103 0.73 -14.24 15.90
C PHE A 103 1.06 -13.46 14.63
N GLY A 104 1.34 -14.22 13.57
CA GLY A 104 1.65 -13.68 12.25
C GLY A 104 0.44 -13.60 11.34
N ILE A 105 0.61 -12.85 10.25
CA ILE A 105 -0.35 -12.77 9.15
C ILE A 105 0.31 -13.33 7.91
N ARG A 106 -0.28 -14.36 7.32
CA ARG A 106 0.21 -14.91 6.07
C ARG A 106 0.06 -13.90 4.94
N PRO A 107 1.08 -13.75 4.07
CA PRO A 107 0.95 -12.99 2.83
C PRO A 107 -0.30 -13.44 2.04
N PRO A 108 -1.10 -12.51 1.48
CA PRO A 108 -2.31 -12.84 0.74
C PRO A 108 -2.09 -13.90 -0.35
N GLN A 109 -0.92 -13.88 -1.00
CA GLN A 109 -0.51 -14.79 -2.06
C GLN A 109 -0.47 -16.27 -1.61
N LEU A 110 -0.14 -16.53 -0.33
CA LEU A 110 -0.07 -17.88 0.25
C LEU A 110 -1.33 -18.26 1.04
N SER A 111 -2.30 -17.37 1.11
CA SER A 111 -3.59 -17.57 1.79
C SER A 111 -4.68 -18.00 0.80
N TYR A 112 -5.91 -18.23 1.29
CA TYR A 112 -7.08 -18.47 0.44
C TYR A 112 -7.25 -17.42 -0.70
N ALA A 113 -6.78 -16.18 -0.50
CA ALA A 113 -6.89 -15.13 -1.51
C ALA A 113 -6.02 -15.39 -2.75
N GLY A 114 -4.88 -16.07 -2.60
CA GLY A 114 -3.99 -16.45 -3.69
C GLY A 114 -4.43 -17.73 -4.41
N ASN A 115 -5.26 -18.57 -3.78
CA ASN A 115 -5.68 -19.85 -4.35
C ASN A 115 -6.57 -19.64 -5.60
N PRO A 116 -6.17 -20.16 -6.78
CA PRO A 116 -6.95 -20.04 -8.02
C PRO A 116 -8.36 -20.64 -7.94
N GLU A 117 -8.54 -21.77 -7.24
CA GLU A 117 -9.83 -22.43 -7.07
C GLU A 117 -10.78 -21.58 -6.24
N TYR A 118 -10.29 -21.03 -5.14
CA TYR A 118 -11.05 -20.12 -4.29
C TYR A 118 -11.45 -18.85 -5.07
N GLN A 119 -10.52 -18.25 -5.84
CA GLN A 119 -10.83 -17.09 -6.68
C GLN A 119 -11.91 -17.39 -7.72
N LYS A 120 -11.85 -18.57 -8.36
CA LYS A 120 -12.85 -19.03 -9.33
C LYS A 120 -14.21 -19.22 -8.64
N ALA A 121 -14.25 -19.92 -7.51
CA ALA A 121 -15.46 -20.12 -6.71
C ALA A 121 -16.08 -18.79 -6.25
N TRP A 122 -15.25 -17.85 -5.78
CA TRP A 122 -15.67 -16.50 -5.39
C TRP A 122 -16.29 -15.73 -6.54
N ARG A 123 -15.65 -15.73 -7.73
CA ARG A 123 -16.20 -15.08 -8.94
C ARG A 123 -17.57 -15.67 -9.30
N PHE A 124 -17.75 -16.98 -9.22
CA PHE A 124 -19.03 -17.63 -9.49
C PHE A 124 -20.09 -17.31 -8.45
N TYR A 125 -19.72 -17.26 -7.16
CA TYR A 125 -20.62 -16.84 -6.09
C TYR A 125 -21.11 -15.40 -6.31
N VAL A 126 -20.21 -14.46 -6.57
CA VAL A 126 -20.56 -13.05 -6.81
C VAL A 126 -21.46 -12.91 -8.04
N LYS A 127 -21.15 -13.58 -9.15
CA LYS A 127 -22.02 -13.59 -10.34
C LYS A 127 -23.41 -14.14 -10.04
N TYR A 128 -23.49 -15.26 -9.31
CA TYR A 128 -24.76 -15.90 -8.97
C TYR A 128 -25.59 -15.05 -7.99
N ARG A 129 -24.93 -14.38 -7.03
CA ARG A 129 -25.56 -13.40 -6.15
C ARG A 129 -26.16 -12.23 -6.94
N HIS A 130 -25.43 -11.67 -7.91
CA HIS A 130 -25.95 -10.61 -8.78
C HIS A 130 -27.13 -11.08 -9.63
N LEU A 131 -27.10 -12.31 -10.14
CA LEU A 131 -28.24 -12.91 -10.84
C LEU A 131 -29.48 -12.93 -9.95
N ILE A 132 -29.37 -13.49 -8.74
CA ILE A 132 -30.49 -13.60 -7.79
C ILE A 132 -31.07 -12.23 -7.42
N VAL A 133 -30.21 -11.23 -7.20
CA VAL A 133 -30.66 -9.86 -6.89
C VAL A 133 -31.48 -9.24 -8.04
N ASN A 134 -31.17 -9.61 -9.28
CA ASN A 134 -31.88 -9.09 -10.46
C ASN A 134 -33.09 -9.96 -10.86
N MET A 135 -33.32 -11.11 -10.21
CA MET A 135 -34.48 -11.95 -10.50
C MET A 135 -35.72 -11.40 -9.82
N ALA A 136 -36.83 -11.30 -10.56
CA ALA A 136 -38.08 -10.74 -10.05
C ALA A 136 -38.65 -11.52 -8.84
N LYS A 137 -38.54 -12.85 -8.85
CA LYS A 137 -38.91 -13.74 -7.74
C LYS A 137 -37.95 -14.93 -7.65
N PRO A 138 -36.90 -14.87 -6.81
CA PRO A 138 -35.95 -15.97 -6.69
C PRO A 138 -36.57 -17.18 -5.98
N SER A 139 -36.39 -18.37 -6.55
CA SER A 139 -36.92 -19.62 -6.00
C SER A 139 -36.16 -20.05 -4.74
N TYR A 140 -36.80 -20.81 -3.86
CA TYR A 140 -36.17 -21.39 -2.67
C TYR A 140 -34.91 -22.20 -3.02
N LYS A 141 -34.97 -22.99 -4.11
CA LYS A 141 -33.83 -23.80 -4.59
C LYS A 141 -32.62 -22.93 -4.94
N GLU A 142 -32.83 -21.74 -5.48
CA GLU A 142 -31.76 -20.81 -5.89
C GLU A 142 -31.13 -20.13 -4.69
N ARG A 143 -31.94 -19.72 -3.71
CA ARG A 143 -31.45 -19.20 -2.41
C ARG A 143 -30.64 -20.26 -1.68
N HIS A 144 -31.11 -21.49 -1.64
CA HIS A 144 -30.38 -22.61 -1.05
C HIS A 144 -29.06 -22.89 -1.79
N LYS A 145 -29.05 -22.83 -3.12
CA LYS A 145 -27.82 -22.96 -3.93
C LYS A 145 -26.82 -21.83 -3.68
N LEU A 146 -27.29 -20.61 -3.44
CA LEU A 146 -26.45 -19.48 -3.05
C LEU A 146 -25.83 -19.72 -1.66
N ALA A 147 -26.64 -20.12 -0.68
CA ALA A 147 -26.18 -20.43 0.67
C ALA A 147 -25.16 -21.59 0.66
N ALA A 148 -25.39 -22.65 -0.13
CA ALA A 148 -24.44 -23.74 -0.28
C ALA A 148 -23.09 -23.28 -0.87
N LYS A 149 -23.10 -22.36 -1.85
CA LYS A 149 -21.86 -21.77 -2.39
C LYS A 149 -21.14 -20.91 -1.36
N GLU A 150 -21.88 -20.19 -0.52
CA GLU A 150 -21.33 -19.40 0.57
C GLU A 150 -20.69 -20.27 1.65
N ALA A 151 -21.38 -21.33 2.08
CA ALA A 151 -20.86 -22.32 3.02
C ALA A 151 -19.56 -22.96 2.50
N LYS A 152 -19.52 -23.35 1.22
CA LYS A 152 -18.29 -23.89 0.60
C LYS A 152 -17.12 -22.89 0.62
N LEU A 153 -17.40 -21.60 0.40
CA LEU A 153 -16.37 -20.55 0.51
C LEU A 153 -15.88 -20.37 1.94
N GLN A 154 -16.78 -20.49 2.91
CA GLN A 154 -16.46 -20.40 4.33
C GLN A 154 -15.62 -21.60 4.79
N GLU A 155 -15.98 -22.81 4.37
CA GLU A 155 -15.21 -24.03 4.59
C GLU A 155 -13.77 -23.87 4.10
N MET A 156 -13.58 -23.45 2.84
CA MET A 156 -12.24 -23.17 2.28
C MET A 156 -11.44 -22.13 3.08
N ARG A 157 -12.09 -21.15 3.71
CA ARG A 157 -11.41 -20.14 4.56
C ARG A 157 -11.00 -20.70 5.91
N THR A 158 -11.78 -21.64 6.47
CA THR A 158 -11.50 -22.23 7.78
C THR A 158 -10.39 -23.26 7.76
N GLN A 159 -10.07 -23.83 6.61
CA GLN A 159 -8.96 -24.77 6.46
C GLN A 159 -7.65 -24.13 6.93
N SER A 160 -7.00 -24.73 7.94
CA SER A 160 -5.77 -24.20 8.57
C SER A 160 -4.65 -23.93 7.56
N LYS A 161 -4.52 -24.79 6.53
CA LYS A 161 -3.57 -24.62 5.43
C LYS A 161 -3.79 -23.36 4.60
N MET A 162 -4.97 -22.75 4.60
CA MET A 162 -5.28 -21.56 3.78
C MET A 162 -5.69 -20.35 4.62
N LYS A 163 -5.77 -20.50 5.95
CA LYS A 163 -6.10 -19.42 6.89
C LYS A 163 -5.04 -18.32 6.82
N ARG A 164 -5.51 -17.07 6.88
CA ARG A 164 -4.64 -15.89 6.80
C ARG A 164 -3.95 -15.62 8.13
N ASP A 165 -4.65 -15.78 9.25
CA ASP A 165 -4.05 -15.65 10.58
C ASP A 165 -3.32 -16.96 10.91
N VAL A 166 -2.05 -16.85 11.24
CA VAL A 166 -1.17 -18.00 11.51
C VAL A 166 -0.51 -17.79 12.86
N THR A 167 -0.56 -18.84 13.69
CA THR A 167 0.20 -18.93 14.93
C THR A 167 1.46 -19.72 14.64
N VAL A 168 2.62 -19.12 14.83
CA VAL A 168 3.92 -19.78 14.67
C VAL A 168 4.53 -19.94 16.05
N ALA A 169 4.81 -21.18 16.45
CA ALA A 169 5.60 -21.49 17.63
C ALA A 169 7.05 -21.75 17.21
N ILE A 170 8.00 -21.10 17.87
CA ILE A 170 9.44 -21.21 17.57
C ILE A 170 10.18 -21.39 18.89
N SER A 171 11.08 -22.38 18.99
CA SER A 171 11.96 -22.50 20.15
C SER A 171 12.73 -21.20 20.40
N SER A 172 12.76 -20.74 21.65
CA SER A 172 13.51 -19.54 22.09
C SER A 172 15.03 -19.71 22.10
N GLN A 173 15.53 -20.91 21.80
CA GLN A 173 16.95 -21.21 21.80
C GLN A 173 17.75 -20.26 20.87
N GLY A 174 18.76 -19.60 21.43
CA GLY A 174 19.68 -18.71 20.71
C GLY A 174 19.08 -17.38 20.25
N PHE A 175 17.85 -17.05 20.68
CA PHE A 175 17.30 -15.72 20.47
C PHE A 175 17.91 -14.72 21.46
N HIS A 176 18.19 -13.52 20.97
CA HIS A 176 18.67 -12.39 21.74
C HIS A 176 17.57 -11.34 21.93
N THR A 177 17.53 -10.74 23.11
CA THR A 177 16.72 -9.55 23.40
C THR A 177 17.36 -8.34 22.76
N THR A 178 16.52 -7.42 22.28
CA THR A 178 17.00 -6.16 21.66
C THR A 178 16.62 -4.92 22.46
N GLY A 179 15.72 -5.04 23.43
CA GLY A 179 15.10 -3.89 24.12
C GLY A 179 14.18 -3.04 23.23
N LEU A 180 14.04 -3.38 21.94
CA LEU A 180 13.20 -2.66 21.00
C LEU A 180 11.79 -3.24 20.96
N MET A 181 10.80 -2.38 21.13
CA MET A 181 9.39 -2.72 21.06
C MET A 181 8.85 -2.57 19.63
N CYS A 182 7.72 -3.24 19.35
CA CYS A 182 7.11 -3.28 18.01
C CYS A 182 6.55 -1.93 17.50
N ASP A 183 6.36 -0.95 18.39
CA ASP A 183 5.94 0.42 18.07
C ASP A 183 7.01 1.20 17.28
N VAL A 184 8.29 0.99 17.60
CA VAL A 184 9.42 1.61 16.88
C VAL A 184 9.44 1.16 15.42
N VAL A 185 9.13 -0.12 15.15
CA VAL A 185 9.08 -0.66 13.79
C VAL A 185 7.98 0.01 12.96
N GLN A 186 6.83 0.28 13.55
CA GLN A 186 5.74 0.96 12.86
C GLN A 186 6.20 2.34 12.35
N HIS A 187 6.89 3.11 13.19
CA HIS A 187 7.45 4.41 12.82
C HIS A 187 8.57 4.27 11.79
N ALA A 188 9.47 3.30 11.97
CA ALA A 188 10.56 3.04 11.05
C ALA A 188 10.05 2.74 9.63
N MET A 189 8.94 2.01 9.51
CA MET A 189 8.32 1.68 8.22
C MET A 189 7.62 2.87 7.54
N LEU A 190 7.32 3.95 8.27
CA LEU A 190 6.79 5.20 7.70
C LEU A 190 7.88 6.12 7.14
N ILE A 191 9.12 6.02 7.64
CA ILE A 191 10.24 6.86 7.19
C ILE A 191 10.49 6.72 5.67
N PRO A 192 10.55 5.51 5.07
CA PRO A 192 10.72 5.37 3.61
C PRO A 192 9.64 6.09 2.80
N VAL A 193 8.40 6.11 3.30
CA VAL A 193 7.28 6.81 2.65
C VAL A 193 7.54 8.31 2.63
N LEU A 194 7.92 8.88 3.78
CA LEU A 194 8.25 10.30 3.92
C LEU A 194 9.46 10.70 3.07
N VAL A 195 10.56 9.93 3.15
CA VAL A 195 11.78 10.20 2.40
C VAL A 195 11.50 10.19 0.90
N ARG A 196 10.72 9.22 0.41
CA ARG A 196 10.32 9.20 -0.99
C ARG A 196 9.48 10.43 -1.36
N HIS A 197 8.52 10.81 -0.52
CA HIS A 197 7.69 11.99 -0.76
C HIS A 197 8.56 13.25 -0.90
N LEU A 198 9.48 13.48 0.03
CA LEU A 198 10.40 14.62 0.00
C LEU A 198 11.32 14.60 -1.24
N ARG A 199 11.88 13.43 -1.57
CA ARG A 199 12.73 13.27 -2.76
C ARG A 199 11.95 13.51 -4.05
N PHE A 200 10.71 13.03 -4.12
CA PHE A 200 9.84 13.24 -5.27
C PHE A 200 9.51 14.73 -5.45
N HIS A 201 9.11 15.43 -4.39
CA HIS A 201 8.87 16.87 -4.49
C HIS A 201 10.11 17.67 -4.87
N LYS A 202 11.30 17.24 -4.42
CA LYS A 202 12.57 17.83 -4.86
C LYS A 202 12.86 17.56 -6.34
N SER A 203 12.49 16.39 -6.87
CA SER A 203 12.62 16.12 -8.31
C SER A 203 11.66 16.97 -9.15
N LEU A 204 10.47 17.28 -8.63
CA LEU A 204 9.51 18.15 -9.33
C LEU A 204 10.05 19.57 -9.57
N ASP A 205 10.98 20.05 -8.74
CA ASP A 205 11.65 21.34 -8.97
C ASP A 205 12.37 21.37 -10.33
N SER A 206 12.87 20.23 -10.81
CA SER A 206 13.49 20.12 -12.14
C SER A 206 12.45 20.14 -13.25
N LEU A 207 11.29 19.51 -13.05
CA LEU A 207 10.19 19.50 -14.01
C LEU A 207 9.57 20.91 -14.17
N GLU A 208 9.35 21.62 -13.06
CA GLU A 208 8.84 23.00 -13.08
C GLU A 208 9.79 23.96 -13.82
N LYS A 209 11.11 23.72 -13.76
CA LYS A 209 12.10 24.48 -14.54
C LYS A 209 11.99 24.17 -16.04
N THR A 210 11.83 22.90 -16.43
CA THR A 210 11.66 22.52 -17.84
C THR A 210 10.38 23.11 -18.45
N ILE A 211 9.30 23.19 -17.67
CA ILE A 211 8.00 23.73 -18.09
C ILE A 211 7.96 25.27 -18.06
N GLU A 212 8.96 25.92 -17.46
CA GLU A 212 9.00 27.37 -17.19
C GLU A 212 7.79 27.88 -16.38
N TYR A 213 7.23 27.02 -15.51
CA TYR A 213 6.12 27.39 -14.64
C TYR A 213 6.22 26.69 -13.29
N THR A 214 6.04 27.46 -12.22
CA THR A 214 6.00 26.98 -10.83
C THR A 214 4.57 26.85 -10.35
N PHE A 215 4.15 25.66 -9.93
CA PHE A 215 2.79 25.43 -9.47
C PHE A 215 2.54 26.09 -8.11
N LYS A 216 1.38 26.74 -7.96
CA LYS A 216 0.93 27.26 -6.66
C LYS A 216 0.58 26.10 -5.73
N ARG A 217 -0.07 25.05 -6.27
CA ARG A 217 -0.44 23.83 -5.54
C ARG A 217 0.33 22.61 -6.03
N ARG A 218 1.40 22.23 -5.33
CA ARG A 218 2.21 21.04 -5.67
C ARG A 218 1.48 19.71 -5.53
N SER A 219 0.44 19.63 -4.70
CA SER A 219 -0.43 18.44 -4.60
C SER A 219 -1.18 18.16 -5.90
N LEU A 220 -1.53 19.22 -6.66
CA LEU A 220 -2.19 19.10 -7.95
C LEU A 220 -1.24 18.49 -8.99
N LEU A 221 0.00 18.99 -9.05
CA LEU A 221 1.05 18.44 -9.90
C LEU A 221 1.34 16.97 -9.57
N GLN A 222 1.47 16.63 -8.29
CA GLN A 222 1.63 15.23 -7.88
C GLN A 222 0.45 14.36 -8.33
N THR A 223 -0.78 14.86 -8.22
CA THR A 223 -1.98 14.13 -8.63
C THR A 223 -2.00 13.91 -10.14
N ALA A 224 -1.60 14.91 -10.94
CA ALA A 224 -1.50 14.82 -12.40
C ALA A 224 -0.49 13.73 -12.84
N LEU A 225 0.61 13.60 -12.10
CA LEU A 225 1.65 12.60 -12.36
C LEU A 225 1.31 11.20 -11.81
N THR A 226 0.21 11.03 -11.09
CA THR A 226 -0.15 9.76 -10.44
C THR A 226 -1.05 8.91 -11.31
N HIS A 227 -0.50 7.85 -11.89
CA HIS A 227 -1.24 6.92 -12.73
C HIS A 227 -2.18 6.01 -11.90
N PRO A 228 -3.35 5.57 -12.40
CA PRO A 228 -4.34 4.79 -11.63
C PRO A 228 -3.87 3.40 -11.18
N SER A 229 -2.80 2.88 -11.79
CA SER A 229 -2.15 1.64 -11.35
C SER A 229 -1.39 1.81 -10.04
N TYR A 230 -1.00 3.04 -9.69
CA TYR A 230 -0.21 3.35 -8.51
C TYR A 230 -1.06 3.30 -7.23
N ARG A 231 -1.14 2.11 -6.61
CA ARG A 231 -2.02 1.84 -5.46
C ARG A 231 -1.34 1.84 -4.10
N GLU A 232 -0.08 1.41 -4.03
CA GLU A 232 0.62 1.20 -2.76
C GLU A 232 1.87 2.07 -2.67
N ASN A 233 1.91 2.88 -1.62
CA ASN A 233 2.93 3.92 -1.45
C ASN A 233 3.81 3.59 -0.24
N PHE A 234 4.51 2.45 -0.26
CA PHE A 234 5.47 2.11 0.80
C PHE A 234 6.81 2.84 0.66
N GLY A 235 7.04 3.48 -0.48
CA GLY A 235 8.29 4.16 -0.83
C GLY A 235 9.52 3.27 -1.00
N THR A 236 9.36 1.98 -0.72
CA THR A 236 10.29 0.88 -0.96
C THR A 236 9.52 -0.30 -1.56
N ASN A 237 10.18 -1.44 -1.76
CA ASN A 237 9.53 -2.67 -2.20
C ASN A 237 8.39 -3.05 -1.21
N PRO A 238 7.13 -3.12 -1.68
CA PRO A 238 5.99 -3.47 -0.84
C PRO A 238 6.16 -4.80 -0.10
N ASP A 239 6.82 -5.79 -0.68
CA ASP A 239 6.95 -7.11 -0.06
C ASP A 239 7.88 -7.09 1.15
N HIS A 240 8.99 -6.35 1.09
CA HIS A 240 9.87 -6.14 2.25
C HIS A 240 9.14 -5.38 3.35
N ALA A 241 8.34 -4.37 2.99
CA ALA A 241 7.57 -3.62 3.95
C ALA A 241 6.51 -4.47 4.65
N ARG A 242 5.73 -5.25 3.89
CA ARG A 242 4.71 -6.17 4.43
C ARG A 242 5.33 -7.26 5.32
N ASN A 243 6.45 -7.86 4.90
CA ASN A 243 7.12 -8.90 5.69
C ASN A 243 7.64 -8.33 7.02
N SER A 244 8.23 -7.14 6.99
CA SER A 244 8.75 -6.47 8.20
C SER A 244 7.62 -6.10 9.16
N LEU A 245 6.50 -5.56 8.65
CA LEU A 245 5.31 -5.25 9.45
C LEU A 245 4.63 -6.50 10.00
N THR A 246 4.64 -7.60 9.25
CA THR A 246 4.05 -8.86 9.70
C THR A 246 4.85 -9.48 10.84
N ASN A 247 6.17 -9.56 10.69
CA ASN A 247 7.05 -10.23 11.65
C ASN A 247 7.31 -9.37 12.90
N CYS A 248 7.46 -8.05 12.73
CA CYS A 248 7.95 -7.15 13.77
C CYS A 248 7.03 -5.96 14.06
N GLY A 249 5.98 -5.72 13.28
CA GLY A 249 5.05 -4.61 13.49
C GLY A 249 4.09 -4.85 14.64
N ILE A 250 3.23 -3.88 14.96
CA ILE A 250 2.23 -4.07 16.02
C ILE A 250 1.12 -5.04 15.55
N ARG A 251 0.63 -5.89 16.45
CA ARG A 251 -0.56 -6.70 16.19
C ARG A 251 -1.77 -5.77 16.10
N GLN A 252 -2.24 -5.48 14.90
CA GLN A 252 -3.50 -4.74 14.71
C GLN A 252 -4.68 -5.70 14.96
N PRO A 253 -5.51 -5.49 15.99
CA PRO A 253 -6.66 -6.35 16.26
C PRO A 253 -7.79 -6.14 15.24
N GLU A 254 -7.85 -4.99 14.58
CA GLU A 254 -8.93 -4.64 13.65
C GLU A 254 -8.37 -4.17 12.31
N TYR A 255 -8.69 -4.92 11.24
CA TYR A 255 -8.62 -4.37 9.89
C TYR A 255 -9.82 -3.45 9.73
N GLY A 256 -9.58 -2.14 9.63
CA GLY A 256 -10.62 -1.17 9.31
C GLY A 256 -11.43 -1.55 8.07
N ASP A 257 -12.60 -0.94 7.94
CA ASP A 257 -13.63 -1.36 6.99
C ASP A 257 -13.13 -1.30 5.53
N ARG A 258 -13.07 -2.45 4.83
CA ARG A 258 -12.52 -2.56 3.46
C ARG A 258 -13.26 -1.73 2.40
N ARG A 259 -14.44 -1.19 2.76
CA ARG A 259 -15.31 -0.40 1.87
C ARG A 259 -14.62 0.85 1.32
N ILE A 260 -13.66 1.42 2.07
CA ILE A 260 -12.92 2.62 1.67
C ILE A 260 -12.08 2.40 0.40
N HIS A 261 -11.64 1.16 0.12
CA HIS A 261 -10.73 0.85 -0.99
C HIS A 261 -11.42 0.29 -2.25
N TYR A 262 -12.73 0.00 -2.21
CA TYR A 262 -13.43 -0.62 -3.35
C TYR A 262 -14.31 0.36 -4.11
N THR A 263 -13.70 1.19 -4.96
CA THR A 263 -14.42 1.92 -6.01
C THR A 263 -14.56 1.02 -7.24
N ARG A 264 -15.55 0.11 -7.24
CA ARG A 264 -15.91 -0.62 -8.47
C ARG A 264 -16.46 0.38 -9.49
N LYS A 265 -15.68 0.70 -10.52
CA LYS A 265 -16.05 1.64 -11.61
C LYS A 265 -16.95 1.01 -12.69
N LYS A 266 -17.21 -0.30 -12.63
CA LYS A 266 -17.91 -1.05 -13.68
C LYS A 266 -19.20 -1.70 -13.16
N GLY A 267 -20.22 -1.73 -14.02
CA GLY A 267 -21.50 -2.41 -13.81
C GLY A 267 -22.69 -1.46 -13.77
N ILE A 268 -23.86 -1.95 -14.20
CA ILE A 268 -25.07 -1.13 -14.32
C ILE A 268 -25.51 -0.49 -13.00
N VAL A 269 -25.38 -1.21 -11.88
CA VAL A 269 -25.72 -0.66 -10.55
C VAL A 269 -24.82 0.51 -10.18
N THR A 270 -23.52 0.41 -10.46
CA THR A 270 -22.59 1.52 -10.26
C THR A 270 -22.93 2.68 -11.19
N LEU A 271 -23.22 2.41 -12.47
CA LEU A 271 -23.59 3.44 -13.44
C LEU A 271 -24.85 4.19 -13.01
N ILE A 272 -25.93 3.48 -12.67
CA ILE A 272 -27.18 4.08 -12.15
C ILE A 272 -26.87 4.90 -10.89
N LYS A 273 -26.06 4.37 -9.96
CA LYS A 273 -25.65 5.08 -8.75
C LYS A 273 -24.81 6.34 -9.05
N ILE A 274 -24.03 6.35 -10.12
CA ILE A 274 -23.27 7.54 -10.55
C ILE A 274 -24.21 8.53 -11.22
N MET A 275 -25.07 8.09 -12.13
CA MET A 275 -26.04 8.92 -12.85
C MET A 275 -27.11 9.51 -11.91
N SER A 276 -27.43 8.83 -10.82
CA SER A 276 -28.37 9.34 -9.79
C SER A 276 -27.74 10.34 -8.83
N ARG A 277 -26.42 10.55 -8.88
CA ARG A 277 -25.75 11.56 -8.06
C ARG A 277 -25.92 12.91 -8.73
N PHE A 278 -26.52 13.84 -8.01
CA PHE A 278 -26.53 15.24 -8.40
C PHE A 278 -25.18 15.90 -8.13
N GLY A 279 -24.90 16.97 -8.86
CA GLY A 279 -23.74 17.83 -8.62
C GLY A 279 -23.76 18.40 -7.20
N LYS A 280 -22.58 18.63 -6.63
CA LYS A 280 -22.46 19.38 -5.38
C LYS A 280 -22.66 20.87 -5.67
N HIS A 281 -23.28 21.59 -4.75
CA HIS A 281 -23.46 23.05 -4.86
C HIS A 281 -22.14 23.83 -4.75
N ASN A 282 -21.18 23.28 -3.99
CA ASN A 282 -19.86 23.88 -3.80
C ASN A 282 -18.79 23.00 -4.46
N GLU A 283 -17.82 23.65 -5.07
CA GLU A 283 -16.62 23.00 -5.60
C GLU A 283 -15.82 22.39 -4.44
N THR A 284 -15.63 21.07 -4.47
CA THR A 284 -14.80 20.36 -3.49
C THR A 284 -13.74 19.56 -4.22
N GLU A 285 -12.52 19.52 -3.66
CA GLU A 285 -11.45 18.68 -4.19
C GLU A 285 -11.85 17.20 -4.18
N SER A 286 -11.34 16.43 -5.15
CA SER A 286 -11.55 14.99 -5.18
C SER A 286 -10.75 14.27 -4.10
N GLU A 287 -11.38 13.28 -3.49
CA GLU A 287 -10.68 12.27 -2.68
C GLU A 287 -9.87 11.27 -3.54
N LEU A 288 -10.13 11.24 -4.85
CA LEU A 288 -9.39 10.41 -5.81
C LEU A 288 -7.98 10.96 -6.04
N LYS A 289 -6.97 10.16 -5.69
CA LYS A 289 -5.54 10.51 -5.78
C LYS A 289 -4.89 10.06 -7.10
N HIS A 290 -5.65 9.92 -8.18
CA HIS A 290 -5.14 9.51 -9.49
C HIS A 290 -5.57 10.49 -10.58
N ASN A 291 -4.82 10.51 -11.68
CA ASN A 291 -4.91 11.54 -12.70
C ASN A 291 -6.11 11.47 -13.67
N GLU A 292 -6.90 10.40 -13.71
CA GLU A 292 -8.02 10.25 -14.68
C GLU A 292 -8.99 11.45 -14.76
N ARG A 293 -9.27 12.15 -13.64
CA ARG A 293 -10.14 13.34 -13.67
C ARG A 293 -9.46 14.54 -14.35
N LEU A 294 -8.15 14.66 -14.14
CA LEU A 294 -7.34 15.71 -14.75
C LEU A 294 -7.09 15.40 -16.21
N GLU A 295 -6.90 14.13 -16.58
CA GLU A 295 -6.85 13.65 -17.96
C GLU A 295 -8.12 14.07 -18.72
N PHE A 296 -9.30 13.75 -18.18
CA PHE A 296 -10.57 14.15 -18.79
C PHE A 296 -10.71 15.66 -19.02
N LEU A 297 -10.25 16.49 -18.07
CA LEU A 297 -10.27 17.95 -18.24
C LEU A 297 -9.21 18.41 -19.24
N GLY A 298 -8.03 17.79 -19.19
CA GLY A 298 -6.88 18.11 -20.01
C GLY A 298 -7.09 17.82 -21.49
N ASP A 299 -7.75 16.70 -21.79
CA ASP A 299 -8.18 16.34 -23.15
C ASP A 299 -8.99 17.48 -23.79
N ALA A 300 -10.04 17.94 -23.09
CA ALA A 300 -10.85 19.08 -23.54
C ALA A 300 -10.04 20.38 -23.69
N VAL A 301 -9.06 20.63 -22.82
CA VAL A 301 -8.19 21.82 -22.89
C VAL A 301 -7.25 21.75 -24.10
N VAL A 302 -6.64 20.60 -24.36
CA VAL A 302 -5.75 20.38 -25.50
C VAL A 302 -6.52 20.48 -26.82
N GLU A 303 -7.72 19.90 -26.89
CA GLU A 303 -8.64 20.06 -28.03
C GLU A 303 -9.02 21.52 -28.27
N PHE A 304 -9.30 22.28 -27.20
CA PHE A 304 -9.65 23.69 -27.30
C PHE A 304 -8.50 24.55 -27.82
N ILE A 305 -7.31 24.41 -27.23
CA ILE A 305 -6.11 25.17 -27.62
C ILE A 305 -5.73 24.87 -29.08
N SER A 306 -5.68 23.59 -29.45
CA SER A 306 -5.38 23.19 -30.83
C SER A 306 -6.41 23.72 -31.83
N SER A 307 -7.70 23.68 -31.49
CA SER A 307 -8.77 24.22 -32.35
C SER A 307 -8.62 25.73 -32.59
N ILE A 308 -8.28 26.52 -31.56
CA ILE A 308 -8.07 27.96 -31.69
C ILE A 308 -6.90 28.26 -32.63
N HIS A 309 -5.76 27.59 -32.44
CA HIS A 309 -4.58 27.81 -33.26
C HIS A 309 -4.83 27.41 -34.72
N LEU A 310 -5.41 26.24 -34.96
CA LEU A 310 -5.72 25.79 -36.32
C LEU A 310 -6.69 26.74 -37.03
N PHE A 311 -7.75 27.19 -36.34
CA PHE A 311 -8.72 28.12 -36.90
C PHE A 311 -8.08 29.46 -37.30
N ARG A 312 -7.17 30.00 -36.47
CA ARG A 312 -6.50 31.28 -36.73
C ARG A 312 -5.37 31.18 -37.74
N MET A 313 -4.60 30.09 -37.72
CA MET A 313 -3.44 29.88 -38.60
C MET A 313 -3.85 29.53 -40.02
N PHE A 314 -5.04 28.93 -40.21
CA PHE A 314 -5.48 28.46 -41.52
C PHE A 314 -6.88 28.99 -41.93
N PRO A 315 -7.04 30.31 -42.17
CA PRO A 315 -8.35 30.89 -42.52
C PRO A 315 -8.96 30.36 -43.83
N GLY A 316 -8.14 29.84 -44.74
CA GLY A 316 -8.58 29.31 -46.03
C GLY A 316 -8.98 27.83 -46.02
N LEU A 317 -8.82 27.13 -44.88
CA LEU A 317 -9.14 25.70 -44.77
C LEU A 317 -10.58 25.50 -44.27
N ALA A 318 -11.31 24.61 -44.95
CA ALA A 318 -12.63 24.19 -44.51
C ALA A 318 -12.55 23.30 -43.25
N GLU A 319 -13.68 23.15 -42.56
CA GLU A 319 -13.81 22.37 -41.31
C GLU A 319 -13.17 20.97 -41.40
N GLY A 320 -13.40 20.24 -42.49
CA GLY A 320 -12.85 18.88 -42.66
C GLY A 320 -11.32 18.85 -42.61
N GLY A 321 -10.66 19.86 -43.18
CA GLY A 321 -9.19 19.97 -43.11
C GLY A 321 -8.72 20.30 -41.69
N LEU A 322 -9.37 21.25 -41.03
CA LEU A 322 -9.07 21.63 -39.64
C LEU A 322 -9.28 20.47 -38.66
N ALA A 323 -10.37 19.72 -38.81
CA ALA A 323 -10.67 18.54 -38.01
C ALA A 323 -9.62 17.43 -38.19
N THR A 324 -9.13 17.25 -39.41
CA THR A 324 -8.05 16.29 -39.72
C THR A 324 -6.74 16.68 -39.04
N PHE A 325 -6.35 17.97 -39.10
CA PHE A 325 -5.18 18.47 -38.38
C PHE A 325 -5.32 18.36 -36.86
N ARG A 326 -6.50 18.69 -36.33
CA ARG A 326 -6.75 18.56 -34.89
C ARG A 326 -6.61 17.11 -34.45
N ALA A 327 -7.23 16.18 -35.18
CA ALA A 327 -7.17 14.76 -34.86
C ALA A 327 -5.73 14.22 -34.88
N SER A 328 -4.87 14.70 -35.77
CA SER A 328 -3.46 14.27 -35.81
C SER A 328 -2.64 14.83 -34.64
N ILE A 329 -2.85 16.09 -34.26
CA ILE A 329 -2.12 16.73 -33.15
C ILE A 329 -2.54 16.17 -31.79
N VAL A 330 -3.84 15.93 -31.59
CA VAL A 330 -4.39 15.43 -30.32
C VAL A 330 -4.32 13.90 -30.23
N GLN A 331 -3.81 13.21 -31.25
CA GLN A 331 -3.67 11.76 -31.20
C GLN A 331 -2.69 11.34 -30.08
N ASN A 332 -3.07 10.32 -29.30
CA ASN A 332 -2.24 9.77 -28.21
C ASN A 332 -0.79 9.48 -28.59
N GLN A 333 -0.52 9.07 -29.84
CA GLN A 333 0.84 8.81 -30.30
C GLN A 333 1.69 10.09 -30.33
N HIS A 334 1.10 11.19 -30.79
CA HIS A 334 1.75 12.49 -30.83
C HIS A 334 1.89 13.07 -29.41
N LEU A 335 0.83 13.02 -28.59
CA LEU A 335 0.89 13.48 -27.19
C LEU A 335 1.94 12.72 -26.36
N ALA A 336 2.13 11.42 -26.59
CA ALA A 336 3.19 10.65 -25.96
C ALA A 336 4.60 11.16 -26.35
N GLN A 337 4.77 11.61 -27.59
CA GLN A 337 6.02 12.23 -28.05
C GLN A 337 6.23 13.59 -27.38
N LEU A 338 5.20 14.43 -27.30
CA LEU A 338 5.27 15.71 -26.58
C LEU A 338 5.62 15.51 -25.09
N ALA A 339 5.03 14.50 -24.45
CA ALA A 339 5.36 14.11 -23.08
C ALA A 339 6.84 13.73 -22.92
N LYS A 340 7.41 13.07 -23.92
CA LYS A 340 8.83 12.69 -23.95
C LYS A 340 9.73 13.91 -24.12
N ASN A 341 9.35 14.87 -24.97
CA ASN A 341 10.11 16.10 -25.21
C ASN A 341 10.34 16.90 -23.92
N ILE A 342 9.31 16.97 -23.04
CA ILE A 342 9.42 17.63 -21.73
C ILE A 342 9.97 16.72 -20.61
N GLY A 343 10.38 15.48 -20.94
CA GLY A 343 10.95 14.53 -19.97
C GLY A 343 9.96 13.96 -18.94
N LEU A 344 8.65 13.96 -19.23
CA LEU A 344 7.60 13.60 -18.28
C LEU A 344 7.69 12.15 -17.78
N GLU A 345 8.26 11.25 -18.59
CA GLU A 345 8.41 9.82 -18.28
C GLU A 345 9.16 9.56 -16.96
N GLN A 346 10.10 10.43 -16.60
CA GLN A 346 10.96 10.26 -15.43
C GLN A 346 10.24 10.62 -14.11
N TYR A 347 9.16 11.39 -14.20
CA TYR A 347 8.42 11.91 -13.05
C TYR A 347 7.08 11.20 -12.83
N MET A 348 6.64 10.38 -13.79
CA MET A 348 5.36 9.69 -13.72
C MET A 348 5.37 8.60 -12.64
N LEU A 349 4.36 8.60 -11.77
CA LEU A 349 4.20 7.61 -10.72
C LEU A 349 3.35 6.43 -11.22
N CYS A 350 4.02 5.38 -11.67
CA CYS A 350 3.42 4.14 -12.16
C CYS A 350 3.75 2.94 -11.26
N ALA A 351 2.85 1.95 -11.24
CA ALA A 351 3.16 0.66 -10.63
C ALA A 351 4.26 -0.06 -11.41
N HIS A 352 5.23 -0.64 -10.69
CA HIS A 352 6.27 -1.49 -11.25
C HIS A 352 5.67 -2.87 -11.54
N GLY A 353 4.96 -2.99 -12.66
CA GLY A 353 4.37 -4.24 -13.12
C GLY A 353 4.90 -4.61 -14.50
N SER A 354 5.11 -5.90 -14.75
CA SER A 354 5.58 -6.43 -16.04
C SER A 354 4.74 -5.98 -17.23
N ASP A 355 3.45 -5.75 -17.01
CA ASP A 355 2.51 -5.34 -18.07
C ASP A 355 2.59 -3.84 -18.41
N LEU A 356 2.96 -2.99 -17.45
CA LEU A 356 3.16 -1.54 -17.69
C LEU A 356 4.51 -1.22 -18.34
N CYS A 357 5.48 -2.14 -18.27
CA CYS A 357 6.79 -1.97 -18.92
C CYS A 357 6.76 -2.21 -20.44
N ARG A 358 5.60 -2.56 -21.03
CA ARG A 358 5.47 -2.65 -22.48
C ARG A 358 5.42 -1.25 -23.08
N GLU A 359 6.24 -0.98 -24.10
CA GLU A 359 6.35 0.35 -24.70
C GLU A 359 5.00 0.95 -25.11
N VAL A 360 4.12 0.15 -25.72
CA VAL A 360 2.80 0.62 -26.16
C VAL A 360 1.96 1.12 -24.99
N VAL A 361 1.95 0.38 -23.87
CA VAL A 361 1.20 0.74 -22.66
C VAL A 361 1.81 1.97 -22.00
N MET A 362 3.14 2.05 -21.97
CA MET A 362 3.86 3.21 -21.44
C MET A 362 3.57 4.48 -22.25
N ARG A 363 3.58 4.41 -23.59
CA ARG A 363 3.23 5.56 -24.45
C ARG A 363 1.81 6.04 -24.21
N HIS A 364 0.85 5.12 -24.08
CA HIS A 364 -0.52 5.48 -23.70
C HIS A 364 -0.59 6.17 -22.33
N ALA A 365 0.08 5.62 -21.31
CA ALA A 365 0.13 6.24 -19.98
C ALA A 365 0.79 7.63 -20.01
N MET A 366 1.83 7.82 -20.84
CA MET A 366 2.49 9.11 -21.02
C MET A 366 1.58 10.16 -21.66
N ALA A 367 0.82 9.78 -22.70
CA ALA A 367 -0.15 10.66 -23.34
C ALA A 367 -1.21 11.13 -22.33
N ASN A 368 -1.83 10.20 -21.61
CA ASN A 368 -2.81 10.50 -20.57
C ASN A 368 -2.22 11.38 -19.44
N CYS A 369 -0.96 11.15 -19.07
CA CYS A 369 -0.26 11.96 -18.08
C CYS A 369 0.00 13.38 -18.58
N PHE A 370 0.31 13.54 -19.86
CA PHE A 370 0.49 14.84 -20.49
C PHE A 370 -0.82 15.63 -20.54
N GLU A 371 -1.92 15.00 -20.94
CA GLU A 371 -3.26 15.60 -20.84
C GLU A 371 -3.57 16.01 -19.40
N ALA A 372 -3.35 15.10 -18.44
CA ALA A 372 -3.56 15.41 -17.03
C ALA A 372 -2.70 16.59 -16.53
N LEU A 373 -1.47 16.73 -17.02
CA LEU A 373 -0.61 17.88 -16.74
C LEU A 373 -1.20 19.17 -17.33
N MET A 374 -1.72 19.15 -18.57
CA MET A 374 -2.38 20.30 -19.19
C MET A 374 -3.65 20.71 -18.43
N GLY A 375 -4.45 19.73 -17.98
CA GLY A 375 -5.61 19.97 -17.12
C GLY A 375 -5.21 20.57 -15.77
N ALA A 376 -4.10 20.11 -15.18
CA ALA A 376 -3.57 20.66 -13.94
C ALA A 376 -3.06 22.09 -14.09
N LEU A 377 -2.34 22.40 -15.17
CA LEU A 377 -1.88 23.76 -15.50
C LEU A 377 -3.07 24.71 -15.69
N PHE A 378 -4.09 24.26 -16.41
CA PHE A 378 -5.30 25.04 -16.64
C PHE A 378 -6.01 25.39 -15.32
N LEU A 379 -6.10 24.44 -14.38
CA LEU A 379 -6.71 24.68 -13.07
C LEU A 379 -5.88 25.58 -12.14
N ASP A 380 -4.56 25.65 -12.32
CA ASP A 380 -3.67 26.43 -11.45
C ASP A 380 -3.43 27.86 -11.96
N ALA A 381 -3.32 28.02 -13.29
CA ALA A 381 -2.90 29.26 -13.95
C ALA A 381 -3.84 29.75 -15.07
N GLY A 382 -4.78 28.93 -15.54
CA GLY A 382 -5.65 29.24 -16.66
C GLY A 382 -5.02 29.00 -18.04
N VAL A 383 -5.77 29.34 -19.10
CA VAL A 383 -5.44 28.99 -20.50
C VAL A 383 -4.10 29.56 -20.97
N GLY A 384 -3.76 30.79 -20.60
CA GLY A 384 -2.58 31.47 -21.16
C GLY A 384 -1.26 30.76 -20.84
N VAL A 385 -1.11 30.24 -19.63
CA VAL A 385 0.09 29.46 -19.25
C VAL A 385 0.06 28.09 -19.91
N THR A 386 -1.10 27.42 -19.92
CA THR A 386 -1.23 26.11 -20.58
C THR A 386 -0.87 26.19 -22.07
N ASP A 387 -1.30 27.25 -22.76
CA ASP A 387 -0.97 27.49 -24.16
C ASP A 387 0.55 27.66 -24.38
N LYS A 388 1.21 28.46 -23.51
CA LYS A 388 2.67 28.61 -23.57
C LYS A 388 3.39 27.28 -23.39
N VAL A 389 2.99 26.47 -22.42
CA VAL A 389 3.60 25.16 -22.15
C VAL A 389 3.33 24.17 -23.27
N PHE A 390 2.11 24.14 -23.81
CA PHE A 390 1.75 23.31 -24.94
C PHE A 390 2.57 23.68 -26.19
N GLY A 391 2.76 24.98 -26.44
CA GLY A 391 3.68 25.50 -27.44
C GLY A 391 5.11 25.02 -27.21
N LEU A 392 5.67 25.19 -26.02
CA LEU A 392 7.02 24.71 -25.70
C LEU A 392 7.20 23.22 -25.99
N ALA A 393 6.23 22.38 -25.62
CA ALA A 393 6.29 20.94 -25.85
C ALA A 393 6.28 20.55 -27.34
N LEU A 394 5.66 21.37 -28.20
CA LEU A 394 5.61 21.17 -29.65
C LEU A 394 6.94 21.49 -30.36
N TRP A 395 7.75 22.41 -29.82
CA TRP A 395 8.96 22.92 -30.47
C TRP A 395 10.27 22.35 -29.90
N TYR A 396 10.22 21.63 -28.77
CA TYR A 396 11.31 20.78 -28.28
C TYR A 396 11.40 19.47 -29.07
#